data_AF-A0A7W1PCW2-F1
#
_entry.id   AF-A0A7W1PCW2-F1
#
_cell.length_a   1.000
_cell.length_b   1.000
_cell.length_c   1.000
_cell.angle_alpha   90.00
_cell.angle_beta   90.00
_cell.angle_gamma   90.00
#
_symmetry.space_group_name_H-M   'P 1'
#
loop_
_entity.id
_entity.type
_entity.pdbx_description
1 polymer ?
#
loop_
_entity_poly.entity_id
_entity_poly.type
_entity_poly.pdbx_seq_one_letter_code
_entity_poly.pdbx_strand_id
1 'polypeptide(L)'
;MDALDTRTTLRLSAAAEWLVAALFLAATLSVAVMIVRELRADPTLSAAPVSRVQTSMPPAVPARAVSVPILALAGGAELRIGETLSAISARLGRAAESGRQEIDRGLVGERLTRFYDVQGMHFILVFEPAERLGEPVLMAIYLP
;
A
#
# COMPACT_ATOMS: atom_id res chain seq x y z
N MET A 1 54.00 4.12 48.84
CA MET A 1 53.51 2.86 48.21
C MET A 1 52.23 3.19 47.43
N ASP A 2 52.26 4.24 46.58
CA ASP A 2 51.06 5.02 46.21
C ASP A 2 50.85 5.19 44.69
N ALA A 3 51.72 4.61 43.86
CA ALA A 3 51.67 4.78 42.40
C ALA A 3 50.78 3.75 41.67
N LEU A 4 50.29 2.73 42.38
CA LEU A 4 49.47 1.65 41.80
C LEU A 4 47.97 1.98 41.84
N ASP A 5 47.48 2.71 42.85
CA ASP A 5 46.06 3.06 43.01
C ASP A 5 45.57 4.13 42.03
N THR A 6 46.46 5.03 41.60
CA THR A 6 46.09 6.10 40.65
C THR A 6 45.93 5.58 39.23
N ARG A 7 46.67 4.53 38.84
CA ARG A 7 46.60 3.97 37.47
C ARG A 7 45.36 3.10 37.25
N THR A 8 44.87 2.41 38.27
CA THR A 8 43.68 1.56 38.20
C THR A 8 42.40 2.39 38.13
N THR A 9 42.30 3.44 38.94
CA THR A 9 41.15 4.38 38.95
C THR A 9 40.98 5.13 37.63
N LEU A 10 42.06 5.58 36.99
CA LEU A 10 42.04 6.22 35.67
C LEU A 10 41.62 5.27 34.53
N ARG A 11 41.95 3.97 34.65
CA ARG A 11 41.52 2.96 33.66
C ARG A 11 40.04 2.62 33.81
N LEU A 12 39.54 2.58 35.04
CA LEU A 12 38.12 2.38 35.36
C LEU A 12 37.26 3.56 34.90
N SER A 13 37.73 4.80 35.07
CA SER A 13 37.04 5.99 34.57
C SER A 13 36.99 6.01 33.05
N ALA A 14 38.12 5.72 32.38
CA ALA A 14 38.15 5.63 30.92
C ALA A 14 37.22 4.50 30.42
N ALA A 15 37.25 3.31 31.03
CA ALA A 15 36.37 2.22 30.64
C ALA A 15 34.88 2.56 30.85
N ALA A 16 34.56 3.27 31.94
CA ALA A 16 33.20 3.76 32.21
C ALA A 16 32.77 4.82 31.19
N GLU A 17 33.64 5.77 30.83
CA GLU A 17 33.38 6.76 29.78
C GLU A 17 33.13 6.11 28.43
N TRP A 18 33.94 5.12 28.06
CA TRP A 18 33.73 4.35 26.83
C TRP A 18 32.40 3.58 26.85
N LEU A 19 32.00 3.03 28.00
CA LEU A 19 30.71 2.38 28.17
C LEU A 19 29.54 3.36 27.98
N VAL A 20 29.63 4.55 28.58
CA VAL A 20 28.60 5.60 28.45
C VAL A 20 28.52 6.08 27.01
N ALA A 21 29.65 6.32 26.35
CA ALA A 21 29.71 6.71 24.95
C ALA A 21 29.10 5.65 24.03
N ALA A 22 29.42 4.37 24.25
CA ALA A 22 28.87 3.26 23.48
C ALA A 22 27.35 3.13 23.67
N LEU A 23 26.85 3.27 24.90
CA LEU A 23 25.41 3.27 25.20
C LEU A 23 24.69 4.42 24.50
N PHE A 24 25.25 5.63 24.55
CA PHE A 24 24.66 6.81 23.91
C PHE A 24 24.60 6.66 22.37
N LEU A 25 25.68 6.14 21.78
CA LEU A 25 25.74 5.84 20.35
C LEU A 25 24.71 4.77 19.96
N ALA A 26 24.62 3.68 20.72
CA ALA A 26 23.66 2.60 20.48
C ALA A 26 22.21 3.09 20.59
N ALA A 27 21.91 3.94 21.57
CA ALA A 27 20.58 4.54 21.73
C ALA A 27 20.23 5.43 20.52
N THR A 28 21.16 6.26 20.07
CA THR A 28 20.97 7.15 18.91
C THR A 28 20.76 6.34 17.63
N LEU A 29 21.58 5.31 17.40
CA LEU A 29 21.41 4.38 16.28
C LEU A 29 20.06 3.68 16.33
N SER A 30 19.62 3.25 17.51
CA SER A 30 18.33 2.59 17.68
C SER A 30 17.17 3.51 17.30
N VAL A 31 17.20 4.78 17.74
CA VAL A 31 16.18 5.78 17.39
C VAL A 31 16.22 6.08 15.88
N ALA A 32 17.39 6.26 15.30
CA ALA A 32 17.54 6.50 13.87
C ALA A 32 17.01 5.32 13.03
N VAL A 33 17.32 4.08 13.43
CA VAL A 33 16.80 2.87 12.79
C VAL A 33 15.28 2.78 12.94
N MET A 34 14.73 3.13 14.11
CA MET A 34 13.27 3.14 14.32
C MET A 34 12.59 4.14 13.38
N ILE A 35 13.12 5.36 13.28
CA ILE A 35 12.60 6.40 12.37
C ILE A 35 12.69 5.92 10.92
N VAL A 36 13.84 5.37 10.49
CA VAL A 36 14.01 4.86 9.12
C VAL A 36 13.09 3.68 8.86
N ARG A 37 12.87 2.80 9.83
CA ARG A 37 11.92 1.69 9.72
C ARG A 37 10.49 2.19 9.61
N GLU A 38 10.12 3.23 10.34
CA GLU A 38 8.78 3.83 10.25
C GLU A 38 8.58 4.54 8.90
N LEU A 39 9.60 5.23 8.40
CA LEU A 39 9.57 5.88 7.09
C LEU A 39 9.63 4.89 5.92
N ARG A 40 10.28 3.74 6.09
CA ARG A 40 10.35 2.66 5.09
C ARG A 40 9.24 1.64 5.23
N ALA A 41 8.58 1.60 6.38
CA ALA A 41 7.32 0.90 6.50
C ALA A 41 6.35 1.69 5.64
N ASP A 42 6.24 1.28 4.38
CA ASP A 42 4.98 1.44 3.67
C ASP A 42 3.88 1.04 4.65
N PRO A 43 2.71 1.71 4.64
CA PRO A 43 1.54 1.16 5.27
C PRO A 43 1.19 -0.11 4.50
N THR A 44 1.89 -1.20 4.79
CA THR A 44 1.37 -2.54 4.71
C THR A 44 0.32 -2.59 5.80
N LEU A 45 -0.81 -1.90 5.55
CA LEU A 45 -2.11 -2.41 5.90
C LEU A 45 -2.01 -3.87 5.52
N SER A 46 -1.90 -4.72 6.54
CA SER A 46 -1.97 -6.16 6.44
C SER A 46 -3.06 -6.42 5.41
N ALA A 47 -2.66 -6.78 4.19
CA ALA A 47 -3.60 -7.27 3.22
C ALA A 47 -4.10 -8.55 3.87
N ALA A 48 -5.25 -8.44 4.57
CA ALA A 48 -6.07 -9.59 4.84
C ALA A 48 -6.09 -10.39 3.53
N PRO A 49 -5.97 -11.72 3.58
CA PRO A 49 -6.12 -12.50 2.37
C PRO A 49 -7.44 -12.03 1.75
N VAL A 50 -7.33 -11.27 0.65
CA VAL A 50 -8.50 -10.86 -0.11
C VAL A 50 -8.95 -12.19 -0.64
N SER A 51 -9.88 -12.83 0.08
CA SER A 51 -10.65 -13.95 -0.42
C SER A 51 -11.00 -13.50 -1.82
N ARG A 52 -10.47 -14.22 -2.80
CA ARG A 52 -10.73 -13.95 -4.21
C ARG A 52 -12.24 -14.22 -4.34
N VAL A 53 -13.05 -13.22 -4.01
CA VAL A 53 -14.48 -13.25 -4.24
C VAL A 53 -14.54 -13.36 -5.75
N GLN A 54 -14.89 -14.55 -6.21
CA GLN A 54 -15.16 -14.81 -7.61
C GLN A 54 -16.38 -13.95 -7.95
N THR A 55 -16.15 -12.68 -8.25
CA THR A 55 -17.14 -11.85 -8.91
C THR A 55 -17.32 -12.52 -10.27
N SER A 56 -18.56 -12.94 -10.55
CA SER A 56 -18.91 -13.44 -11.87
C SER A 56 -18.42 -12.42 -12.90
N MET A 57 -17.67 -12.87 -13.90
CA MET A 57 -17.09 -11.98 -14.91
C MET A 57 -18.21 -11.09 -15.49
N PRO A 58 -18.11 -9.76 -15.36
CA PRO A 58 -19.18 -8.89 -15.84
C PRO A 58 -19.34 -9.03 -17.36
N PRO A 59 -20.57 -8.93 -17.89
CA PRO A 59 -20.84 -9.11 -19.32
C PRO A 59 -20.11 -8.08 -20.20
N ALA A 60 -19.82 -6.91 -19.64
CA ALA A 60 -19.08 -5.84 -20.31
C ALA A 60 -17.58 -6.15 -20.52
N VAL A 61 -17.02 -7.10 -19.76
CA VAL A 61 -15.59 -7.42 -19.80
C VAL A 61 -15.33 -8.42 -20.95
N PRO A 62 -14.35 -8.14 -21.84
CA PRO A 62 -14.00 -9.07 -22.92
C PRO A 62 -13.59 -10.45 -22.38
N ALA A 63 -14.08 -11.53 -23.00
CA ALA A 63 -13.84 -12.90 -22.52
C ALA A 63 -12.36 -13.31 -22.39
N ARG A 64 -11.46 -12.61 -23.08
CA ARG A 64 -10.00 -12.83 -23.05
C ARG A 64 -9.26 -11.94 -22.04
N ALA A 65 -9.98 -11.10 -21.29
CA ALA A 65 -9.36 -10.17 -20.37
C ALA A 65 -8.73 -10.89 -19.18
N VAL A 66 -7.56 -10.42 -18.75
CA VAL A 66 -6.82 -10.99 -17.62
C VAL A 66 -7.10 -10.17 -16.38
N SER A 67 -7.45 -10.84 -15.27
CA SER A 67 -7.62 -10.18 -13.98
C SER A 67 -6.30 -10.04 -13.24
N VAL A 68 -6.01 -8.83 -12.73
CA VAL A 68 -4.81 -8.51 -11.96
C VAL A 68 -5.17 -7.92 -10.59
N PRO A 69 -4.42 -8.22 -9.51
CA PRO A 69 -4.71 -7.70 -8.18
C PRO A 69 -4.20 -6.26 -7.96
N ILE A 70 -3.18 -5.88 -8.72
CA ILE A 70 -2.52 -4.58 -8.67
C ILE A 70 -2.21 -4.15 -10.12
N LEU A 71 -2.46 -2.89 -10.45
CA LEU A 71 -2.10 -2.30 -11.73
C LEU A 71 -1.26 -1.04 -11.51
N ALA A 72 0.01 -1.10 -11.92
CA ALA A 72 0.89 0.06 -11.96
C ALA A 72 0.63 0.88 -13.23
N LEU A 73 0.41 2.18 -13.07
CA LEU A 73 0.25 3.14 -14.14
C LEU A 73 1.55 3.92 -14.37
N ALA A 74 1.72 4.37 -15.61
CA ALA A 74 2.78 5.30 -15.94
C ALA A 74 2.60 6.61 -15.15
N GLY A 75 3.68 7.08 -14.52
CA GLY A 75 3.64 8.17 -13.53
C GLY A 75 3.68 7.71 -12.07
N GLY A 76 3.76 6.40 -11.79
CA GLY A 76 3.98 5.84 -10.45
C GLY A 76 2.72 5.66 -9.60
N ALA A 77 1.53 5.85 -10.18
CA ALA A 77 0.27 5.53 -9.52
C ALA A 77 0.00 4.02 -9.57
N GLU A 78 -0.59 3.44 -8.52
CA GLU A 78 -0.90 2.00 -8.47
C GLU A 78 -2.33 1.74 -8.01
N LEU A 79 -3.14 1.07 -8.82
CA LEU A 79 -4.49 0.65 -8.43
C LEU A 79 -4.44 -0.71 -7.77
N ARG A 80 -5.13 -0.87 -6.63
CA ARG A 80 -5.19 -2.12 -5.87
C ARG A 80 -6.63 -2.50 -5.56
N ILE A 81 -6.94 -3.79 -5.64
CA ILE A 81 -8.23 -4.32 -5.19
C ILE A 81 -8.48 -3.93 -3.71
N GLY A 82 -9.70 -3.50 -3.41
CA GLY A 82 -10.15 -3.03 -2.10
C GLY A 82 -10.14 -1.51 -1.94
N GLU A 83 -9.54 -0.76 -2.86
CA GLU A 83 -9.58 0.70 -2.84
C GLU A 83 -10.99 1.25 -3.13
N THR A 84 -11.36 2.37 -2.52
CA THR A 84 -12.67 2.98 -2.74
C THR A 84 -12.75 3.68 -4.09
N LEU A 85 -13.96 3.76 -4.65
CA LEU A 85 -14.21 4.50 -5.89
C LEU A 85 -13.81 5.97 -5.76
N SER A 86 -14.05 6.60 -4.60
CA SER A 86 -13.67 8.01 -4.37
C SER A 86 -12.14 8.20 -4.39
N ALA A 87 -11.38 7.32 -3.74
CA ALA A 87 -9.92 7.37 -3.71
C ALA A 87 -9.32 7.21 -5.13
N ILE A 88 -9.85 6.24 -5.89
CA ILE A 88 -9.42 6.01 -7.27
C ILE A 88 -9.78 7.20 -8.16
N SER A 89 -10.99 7.75 -8.02
CA SER A 89 -11.45 8.91 -8.80
C SER A 89 -10.62 10.16 -8.50
N ALA A 90 -10.25 10.39 -7.24
CA ALA A 90 -9.40 11.51 -6.84
C ALA A 90 -7.99 11.39 -7.44
N ARG A 91 -7.47 10.17 -7.58
CA ARG A 91 -6.13 9.90 -8.09
C ARG A 91 -6.03 9.90 -9.61
N LEU A 92 -6.95 9.22 -10.30
CA LEU A 92 -6.95 9.13 -11.77
C LEU A 92 -7.50 10.41 -12.40
N GLY A 93 -8.38 11.13 -11.70
CA GLY A 93 -9.12 12.26 -12.23
C GLY A 93 -10.18 11.85 -13.26
N ARG A 94 -11.16 12.73 -13.50
CA ARG A 94 -12.25 12.46 -14.47
C ARG A 94 -11.79 12.34 -15.94
N ALA A 95 -10.60 12.83 -16.27
CA ALA A 95 -10.06 12.79 -17.63
C ALA A 95 -9.57 11.38 -18.05
N ALA A 96 -9.29 10.51 -17.08
CA ALA A 96 -8.88 9.12 -17.32
C ALA A 96 -10.04 8.19 -17.68
N GLU A 97 -11.27 8.61 -17.40
CA GLU A 97 -12.46 7.82 -17.71
C GLU A 97 -12.77 7.92 -19.21
N SER A 98 -12.87 6.77 -19.88
CA SER A 98 -13.19 6.74 -21.31
C SER A 98 -14.67 7.06 -21.60
N GLY A 99 -15.44 7.48 -20.59
CA GLY A 99 -16.87 7.78 -20.66
C GLY A 99 -17.79 6.55 -20.73
N ARG A 100 -17.25 5.35 -20.97
CA ARG A 100 -18.04 4.11 -20.97
C ARG A 100 -18.15 3.59 -19.54
N GLN A 101 -19.38 3.42 -19.09
CA GLN A 101 -19.71 2.74 -17.85
C GLN A 101 -20.91 1.83 -18.06
N GLU A 102 -20.94 0.72 -17.34
CA GLU A 102 -22.04 -0.22 -17.31
C GLU A 102 -22.39 -0.54 -15.87
N ILE A 103 -23.69 -0.57 -15.58
CA ILE A 103 -24.20 -0.93 -14.25
C ILE A 103 -24.96 -2.23 -14.42
N ASP A 104 -24.57 -3.22 -13.64
CA ASP A 104 -25.22 -4.53 -13.59
C ASP A 104 -25.46 -4.98 -12.14
N ARG A 105 -25.98 -6.19 -11.96
CA ARG A 105 -26.30 -6.71 -10.62
C ARG A 105 -25.17 -7.61 -10.12
N GLY A 106 -24.42 -7.12 -9.14
CA GLY A 106 -23.37 -7.85 -8.43
C GLY A 106 -23.90 -8.71 -7.29
N LEU A 107 -23.00 -9.22 -6.46
CA LEU A 107 -23.32 -10.12 -5.35
C LEU A 107 -23.96 -9.38 -4.16
N VAL A 108 -23.45 -8.19 -3.86
CA VAL A 108 -23.85 -7.39 -2.68
C VAL A 108 -24.78 -6.23 -3.06
N GLY A 109 -24.80 -5.82 -4.33
CA GLY A 109 -25.62 -4.71 -4.81
C GLY A 109 -25.39 -4.40 -6.29
N GLU A 110 -25.57 -3.14 -6.66
CA GLU A 110 -25.21 -2.66 -8.00
C GLU A 110 -23.70 -2.76 -8.20
N ARG A 111 -23.31 -3.37 -9.31
CA ARG A 111 -21.93 -3.46 -9.76
C ARG A 111 -21.71 -2.44 -10.87
N LEU A 112 -20.67 -1.63 -10.71
CA LEU A 112 -20.27 -0.62 -11.67
C LEU A 112 -19.01 -1.10 -12.40
N THR A 113 -19.10 -1.25 -13.71
CA THR A 113 -17.96 -1.52 -14.58
C THR A 113 -17.58 -0.25 -15.32
N ARG A 114 -16.36 0.26 -15.13
CA ARG A 114 -15.84 1.46 -15.80
C ARG A 114 -14.61 1.14 -16.64
N PHE A 115 -14.53 1.82 -17.77
CA PHE A 115 -13.44 1.70 -18.73
C PHE A 115 -12.56 2.93 -18.64
N TYR A 116 -11.25 2.69 -18.58
CA TYR A 116 -10.24 3.73 -18.44
C TYR A 116 -9.26 3.67 -19.60
N ASP A 117 -8.79 4.84 -19.98
CA ASP A 117 -7.65 5.03 -20.87
C ASP A 117 -6.72 6.04 -20.23
N VAL A 118 -5.55 5.56 -19.81
CA VAL A 118 -4.52 6.41 -19.21
C VAL A 118 -3.23 6.18 -19.96
N GLN A 119 -2.78 7.24 -20.65
CA GLN A 119 -1.53 7.22 -21.41
C GLN A 119 -1.45 6.06 -22.42
N GLY A 120 -2.58 5.71 -23.04
CA GLY A 120 -2.68 4.62 -24.02
C GLY A 120 -2.79 3.22 -23.40
N MET A 121 -2.86 3.11 -22.06
CA MET A 121 -3.16 1.87 -21.38
C MET A 121 -4.67 1.77 -21.13
N HIS A 122 -5.30 0.78 -21.75
CA HIS A 122 -6.71 0.47 -21.55
C HIS A 122 -6.86 -0.58 -20.46
N PHE A 123 -7.75 -0.31 -19.50
CA PHE A 123 -8.08 -1.25 -18.45
C PHE A 123 -9.52 -1.03 -17.98
N ILE A 124 -10.05 -2.04 -17.33
CA ILE A 124 -11.44 -2.06 -16.86
C ILE A 124 -11.42 -2.25 -15.35
N LEU A 125 -12.11 -1.37 -14.64
CA LEU A 125 -12.28 -1.45 -13.20
C LEU A 125 -13.71 -1.86 -12.88
N VAL A 126 -13.84 -2.79 -11.94
CA VAL A 126 -15.13 -3.28 -11.47
C VAL A 126 -15.28 -2.92 -10.00
N PHE A 127 -16.34 -2.19 -9.69
CA PHE A 127 -16.66 -1.74 -8.35
C PHE A 127 -17.93 -2.43 -7.87
N GLU A 128 -17.92 -2.93 -6.63
CA GLU A 128 -19.13 -3.37 -5.93
C GLU A 128 -19.14 -2.75 -4.53
N PRO A 129 -20.31 -2.52 -3.94
CA PRO A 129 -20.38 -2.06 -2.55
C PRO A 129 -19.87 -3.15 -1.60
N ALA A 130 -19.00 -2.78 -0.65
CA ALA A 130 -18.45 -3.74 0.32
C ALA A 130 -19.54 -4.32 1.26
N GLU A 131 -20.56 -3.51 1.52
CA GLU A 131 -21.77 -3.85 2.27
C GLU A 131 -22.99 -3.17 1.64
N ARG A 132 -24.20 -3.57 2.00
CA ARG A 132 -25.41 -3.04 1.37
C ARG A 132 -25.51 -1.52 1.59
N LEU A 133 -25.57 -0.74 0.50
CA LEU A 133 -25.52 0.74 0.50
C LEU A 133 -24.18 1.35 0.94
N GLY A 134 -23.13 0.54 1.08
CA GLY A 134 -21.77 1.00 1.37
C GLY A 134 -21.10 1.66 0.16
N GLU A 135 -19.98 2.32 0.41
CA GLU A 135 -19.17 2.90 -0.66
C GLU A 135 -18.68 1.81 -1.63
N PRO A 136 -18.79 2.01 -2.96
CA PRO A 136 -18.24 1.07 -3.92
C PRO A 136 -16.72 0.95 -3.78
N VAL A 137 -16.24 -0.29 -3.71
CA VAL A 137 -14.81 -0.63 -3.65
C VAL A 137 -14.40 -1.41 -4.89
N LEU A 138 -13.14 -1.25 -5.30
CA LEU A 138 -12.56 -1.92 -6.44
C LEU A 138 -12.46 -3.43 -6.16
N MET A 139 -13.27 -4.21 -6.85
CA MET A 139 -13.32 -5.67 -6.70
C MET A 139 -12.45 -6.41 -7.70
N ALA A 140 -12.27 -5.85 -8.90
CA ALA A 140 -11.44 -6.45 -9.93
C ALA A 140 -10.87 -5.41 -10.90
N ILE A 141 -9.67 -5.70 -11.38
CA ILE A 141 -9.00 -4.97 -12.45
C ILE A 141 -8.82 -5.95 -13.62
N TYR A 142 -9.23 -5.57 -14.82
CA TYR A 142 -9.09 -6.37 -16.03
C TYR A 142 -8.26 -5.64 -17.08
N LEU A 143 -7.37 -6.39 -17.73
CA LEU A 143 -6.59 -5.97 -18.88
C LEU A 143 -7.14 -6.70 -20.13
N PRO A 144 -7.62 -5.97 -21.16
CA PRO A 144 -8.30 -6.54 -22.33
C PRO A 144 -7.41 -7.33 -23.31
#